data_AF-A0A7C2XJB7-F1
#
_entry.id   AF-A0A7C2XJB7-F1
#
_cell.length_a   1.000
_cell.length_b   1.000
_cell.length_c   1.000
_cell.angle_alpha   90.00
_cell.angle_beta   90.00
_cell.angle_gamma   90.00
#
_symmetry.space_group_name_H-M   'P 1'
#
loop_
_entity.id
_entity.type
_entity.pdbx_description
1 polymer ?
#
loop_
_entity_poly.entity_id
_entity_poly.type
_entity_poly.pdbx_seq_one_letter_code
_entity_poly.pdbx_strand_id
1 'polypeptide(L)'
;MTRRGSLAYYFAAVAVGSLALAGSLWLERRLAGVPQPGLLNLYFLCLLTGSFPTLVFAFLLRRVMSLRTCRAWHWALAGAGLSGLLLWVLGGVGPWLRPVLAELLWRVLFEGASVVLATNPWVVLPAGAATAGVLFLVHRAFPAAGQ
;
A
#
# COMPACT_ATOMS: atom_id res chain seq x y z
N MET A 1 -2.61 15.51 22.52
CA MET A 1 -3.70 15.80 21.57
C MET A 1 -3.70 14.73 20.46
N THR A 2 -4.39 13.61 20.68
CA THR A 2 -4.55 12.57 19.66
C THR A 2 -5.66 13.02 18.70
N ARG A 3 -5.29 13.49 17.50
CA ARG A 3 -6.24 13.81 16.43
C ARG A 3 -7.11 12.58 16.17
N ARG A 4 -8.39 12.63 16.55
CA ARG A 4 -9.36 11.51 16.54
C ARG A 4 -9.57 10.81 15.18
N GLY A 5 -8.95 11.27 14.11
CA GLY A 5 -8.95 10.61 12.79
C GLY A 5 -7.62 10.02 12.32
N SER A 6 -6.56 9.99 13.15
CA SER A 6 -5.26 9.45 12.69
C SER A 6 -5.26 7.92 12.59
N LEU A 7 -5.74 7.22 13.61
CA LEU A 7 -5.77 5.75 13.64
C LEU A 7 -6.70 5.19 12.57
N ALA A 8 -7.91 5.74 12.42
CA ALA A 8 -8.86 5.31 11.41
C ALA A 8 -8.28 5.41 9.99
N TYR A 9 -7.51 6.45 9.71
CA TYR A 9 -6.82 6.62 8.42
C TYR A 9 -5.79 5.51 8.17
N TYR A 10 -4.98 5.14 9.18
CA TYR A 10 -3.99 4.08 9.03
C TYR A 10 -4.63 2.68 8.94
N PHE A 11 -5.69 2.41 9.72
CA PHE A 11 -6.44 1.16 9.59
C PHE A 11 -7.13 1.04 8.23
N ALA A 12 -7.74 2.12 7.74
CA ALA A 12 -8.31 2.16 6.40
C ALA A 12 -7.24 1.94 5.34
N ALA A 13 -6.05 2.53 5.51
CA ALA A 13 -4.93 2.29 4.59
C ALA A 13 -4.57 0.81 4.53
N VAL A 14 -4.39 0.16 5.68
CA VAL A 14 -4.01 -1.26 5.73
C VAL A 14 -5.09 -2.13 5.09
N ALA A 15 -6.36 -1.96 5.47
CA ALA A 15 -7.45 -2.77 4.94
C ALA A 15 -7.63 -2.55 3.43
N VAL A 16 -7.72 -1.28 3.00
CA VAL A 16 -8.00 -0.95 1.59
C VAL A 16 -6.77 -1.19 0.72
N GLY A 17 -5.58 -0.89 1.19
CA GLY A 17 -4.33 -1.14 0.47
C GLY A 17 -4.10 -2.63 0.23
N SER A 18 -4.34 -3.45 1.26
CA SER A 18 -4.25 -4.91 1.12
C SER A 18 -5.31 -5.44 0.15
N LEU A 19 -6.54 -4.91 0.21
CA LEU A 19 -7.62 -5.28 -0.71
C LEU A 19 -7.32 -4.87 -2.16
N ALA A 20 -6.84 -3.65 -2.38
CA ALA A 20 -6.51 -3.12 -3.70
C ALA A 20 -5.35 -3.90 -4.32
N LEU A 21 -4.32 -4.23 -3.54
CA LEU A 21 -3.20 -5.05 -3.99
C LEU A 21 -3.63 -6.48 -4.31
N ALA A 22 -4.37 -7.14 -3.40
CA ALA A 22 -4.89 -8.48 -3.60
C ALA A 22 -5.80 -8.57 -4.83
N GLY A 23 -6.68 -7.57 -5.01
CA GLY A 23 -7.55 -7.47 -6.17
C GLY A 23 -6.77 -7.29 -7.47
N SER A 24 -5.71 -6.47 -7.46
CA SER A 24 -4.88 -6.24 -8.63
C SER A 24 -4.08 -7.50 -9.02
N LEU A 25 -3.50 -8.19 -8.03
CA LEU A 25 -2.79 -9.47 -8.25
C LEU A 25 -3.72 -10.59 -8.73
N TRP A 26 -4.90 -10.69 -8.13
CA TRP A 26 -5.91 -11.67 -8.54
C TRP A 26 -6.42 -11.40 -9.95
N LEU A 27 -6.70 -10.13 -10.29
CA LEU A 27 -7.15 -9.77 -11.63
C LEU A 27 -6.07 -10.07 -12.67
N GLU A 28 -4.83 -9.69 -12.40
CA GLU A 28 -3.70 -9.97 -13.29
C GLU A 28 -3.54 -11.47 -13.56
N ARG A 29 -3.44 -12.28 -12.49
CA ARG A 29 -3.31 -13.73 -12.62
C ARG A 29 -4.52 -14.35 -13.33
N ARG A 30 -5.73 -13.80 -13.12
CA ARG A 30 -6.96 -14.28 -13.77
C ARG A 30 -6.92 -14.02 -15.27
N LEU A 31 -6.44 -12.85 -15.68
CA LEU A 31 -6.22 -12.53 -17.08
C LEU A 31 -5.11 -13.37 -17.71
N ALA A 32 -4.10 -13.76 -16.92
CA ALA A 32 -3.01 -14.64 -17.36
C ALA A 32 -3.37 -16.14 -17.39
N GLY A 33 -4.58 -16.54 -16.96
CA GLY A 33 -5.00 -17.94 -16.93
C GLY A 33 -4.29 -18.81 -15.89
N VAL A 34 -3.61 -18.21 -14.90
CA VAL A 34 -2.83 -18.94 -13.89
C VAL A 34 -3.75 -19.45 -12.77
N PRO A 35 -3.66 -20.72 -12.35
CA PRO A 35 -4.40 -21.22 -11.19
C PRO A 35 -3.97 -20.45 -9.94
N GLN A 36 -4.95 -19.98 -9.18
CA GLN A 36 -4.68 -18.99 -8.16
C GLN A 36 -5.58 -19.17 -6.93
N PRO A 37 -5.03 -18.87 -5.73
CA PRO A 37 -5.80 -18.89 -4.51
C PRO A 37 -6.97 -17.91 -4.60
N GLY A 38 -8.05 -18.20 -3.87
CA GLY A 38 -9.21 -17.30 -3.79
C GLY A 38 -8.80 -15.90 -3.32
N LEU A 39 -9.51 -14.88 -3.79
CA LEU A 39 -9.25 -13.46 -3.49
C LEU A 39 -9.11 -13.21 -1.98
N LEU A 40 -9.92 -13.88 -1.16
CA LEU A 40 -9.88 -13.76 0.30
C LEU A 40 -8.55 -14.23 0.89
N ASN A 41 -7.97 -15.31 0.36
CA ASN A 41 -6.69 -15.82 0.84
C ASN A 41 -5.54 -14.87 0.46
N LEU A 42 -5.56 -14.35 -0.78
CA LEU A 42 -4.63 -13.30 -1.20
C LEU A 42 -4.76 -12.03 -0.34
N TYR A 43 -5.98 -11.65 0.02
CA TYR A 43 -6.23 -10.53 0.91
C TYR A 43 -5.59 -10.72 2.28
N PHE A 44 -5.79 -11.87 2.94
CA PHE A 44 -5.16 -12.14 4.24
C PHE A 44 -3.63 -12.19 4.16
N LEU A 45 -3.08 -12.75 3.08
CA LEU A 45 -1.64 -12.76 2.83
C LEU A 45 -1.09 -11.33 2.68
N CYS A 46 -1.77 -10.50 1.90
CA CYS A 46 -1.43 -9.08 1.73
C CYS A 46 -1.61 -8.29 3.02
N LEU A 47 -2.58 -8.66 3.85
CA LEU A 47 -2.82 -7.98 5.13
C LEU A 47 -1.70 -8.27 6.14
N LEU A 48 -1.19 -9.51 6.18
CA LEU A 48 -0.07 -9.90 7.04
C LEU A 48 1.25 -9.29 6.56
N THR A 49 1.59 -9.50 5.29
CA THR A 49 2.90 -9.10 4.71
C THR A 49 2.94 -7.66 4.20
N GLY A 50 1.79 -7.07 3.87
CA GLY A 50 1.68 -5.73 3.30
C GLY A 50 1.33 -4.65 4.32
N SER A 51 1.06 -5.00 5.59
CA SER A 51 0.66 -4.03 6.62
C SER A 51 1.70 -2.92 6.80
N PHE A 52 2.96 -3.28 7.03
CA PHE A 52 4.05 -2.31 7.21
C PHE A 52 4.26 -1.38 6.01
N PRO A 53 4.48 -1.86 4.76
CA PRO A 53 4.67 -0.97 3.63
C PRO A 53 3.44 -0.11 3.36
N THR A 54 2.23 -0.61 3.63
CA THR A 54 1.00 0.17 3.50
C THR A 54 0.90 1.29 4.54
N LEU A 55 1.39 1.08 5.76
CA LEU A 55 1.48 2.13 6.77
C LEU A 55 2.48 3.22 6.38
N VAL A 56 3.66 2.82 5.88
CA VAL A 56 4.68 3.76 5.36
C VAL A 56 4.12 4.56 4.18
N PHE A 57 3.46 3.89 3.24
CA PHE A 57 2.76 4.52 2.12
C PHE A 57 1.74 5.57 2.61
N ALA A 58 0.85 5.19 3.53
CA ALA A 58 -0.17 6.09 4.05
C ALA A 58 0.44 7.29 4.79
N PHE A 59 1.50 7.07 5.55
CA PHE A 59 2.23 8.14 6.24
C PHE A 59 2.84 9.13 5.25
N LEU A 60 3.57 8.64 4.24
CA LEU A 60 4.19 9.49 3.22
C LEU A 60 3.15 10.22 2.38
N LEU A 61 2.09 9.52 1.95
CA LEU A 61 1.01 10.13 1.18
C LEU A 61 0.35 11.28 1.96
N ARG A 62 0.04 11.05 3.25
CA ARG A 62 -0.52 12.08 4.12
C ARG A 62 0.42 13.26 4.29
N ARG A 63 1.73 13.01 4.44
CA ARG A 63 2.74 14.07 4.59
C ARG A 63 2.82 14.93 3.32
N VAL A 64 2.91 14.29 2.16
CA VAL A 64 2.97 14.97 0.85
C VAL A 64 1.70 15.80 0.62
N MET A 65 0.52 15.24 0.93
CA MET A 65 -0.76 15.91 0.68
C MET A 65 -1.11 16.95 1.73
N SER A 66 -0.58 16.87 2.95
CA SER A 66 -0.83 17.89 3.99
C SER A 66 -0.31 19.28 3.64
N LEU A 67 0.62 19.37 2.68
CA LEU A 67 1.26 20.60 2.24
C LEU A 67 0.53 21.26 1.05
N ARG A 68 -0.49 20.62 0.46
CA ARG A 68 -1.16 21.13 -0.74
C ARG A 68 -2.69 20.92 -0.68
N THR A 69 -3.44 21.95 -1.05
CA THR A 69 -4.89 21.84 -1.32
C THR A 69 -5.11 21.05 -2.61
N CYS A 70 -5.28 19.74 -2.49
CA CYS A 70 -5.25 18.82 -3.64
C CYS A 70 -6.61 18.14 -3.90
N ARG A 71 -7.08 18.25 -5.15
CA ARG A 71 -8.22 17.49 -5.71
C ARG A 71 -7.96 15.97 -5.67
N ALA A 72 -9.03 15.17 -5.75
CA ALA A 72 -8.97 13.70 -5.70
C ALA A 72 -7.95 13.07 -6.69
N TRP A 73 -7.83 13.63 -7.90
CA TRP A 73 -6.91 13.10 -8.91
C TRP A 73 -5.43 13.28 -8.52
N HIS A 74 -5.07 14.32 -7.76
CA HIS A 74 -3.70 14.49 -7.25
C HIS A 74 -3.35 13.38 -6.25
N TRP A 75 -4.32 12.97 -5.42
CA TRP A 75 -4.14 11.86 -4.50
C TRP A 75 -3.93 10.56 -5.26
N ALA A 76 -4.72 10.29 -6.30
CA ALA A 76 -4.55 9.10 -7.13
C ALA A 76 -3.17 9.06 -7.82
N LEU A 77 -2.73 10.16 -8.44
CA LEU A 77 -1.42 10.23 -9.10
C LEU A 77 -0.25 10.10 -8.11
N ALA A 78 -0.32 10.79 -6.97
CA ALA A 78 0.71 10.65 -5.94
C ALA A 78 0.70 9.25 -5.34
N GLY A 79 -0.47 8.64 -5.18
CA GLY A 79 -0.62 7.25 -4.75
C GLY A 79 0.07 6.27 -5.69
N ALA A 80 -0.17 6.39 -7.00
CA ALA A 80 0.50 5.56 -8.00
C ALA A 80 2.03 5.75 -7.98
N GLY A 81 2.50 7.01 -7.99
CA GLY A 81 3.94 7.29 -7.98
C GLY A 81 4.62 6.81 -6.70
N LEU A 82 3.99 7.04 -5.54
CA LEU A 82 4.52 6.66 -4.25
C LEU A 82 4.51 5.14 -4.04
N SER A 83 3.49 4.43 -4.51
CA SER A 83 3.45 2.96 -4.41
C SER A 83 4.53 2.31 -5.27
N GLY A 84 4.77 2.83 -6.49
CA GLY A 84 5.88 2.41 -7.33
C GLY A 84 7.24 2.70 -6.69
N LEU A 85 7.44 3.89 -6.13
CA LEU A 85 8.67 4.25 -5.42
C LEU A 85 8.91 3.34 -4.20
N LEU A 86 7.87 3.09 -3.38
CA LEU A 86 7.97 2.18 -2.25
C LEU A 86 8.36 0.78 -2.69
N LEU A 87 7.74 0.26 -3.75
CA LEU A 87 8.06 -1.07 -4.29
C LEU A 87 9.53 -1.15 -4.70
N TRP A 88 10.04 -0.15 -5.42
CA TRP A 88 11.43 -0.10 -5.84
C TRP A 88 12.41 -0.03 -4.66
N VAL A 89 12.12 0.81 -3.68
CA VAL A 89 12.96 0.95 -2.49
C VAL A 89 12.93 -0.34 -1.66
N LEU A 90 11.75 -0.88 -1.35
CA LEU A 90 11.61 -2.08 -0.53
C LEU A 90 12.15 -3.33 -1.24
N GLY A 91 11.75 -3.54 -2.49
CA GLY A 91 12.20 -4.70 -3.27
C GLY A 91 13.69 -4.63 -3.65
N GLY A 92 14.23 -3.41 -3.83
CA GLY A 92 15.65 -3.21 -4.11
C GLY A 92 16.54 -3.31 -2.88
N VAL A 93 16.11 -2.80 -1.73
CA VAL A 93 16.89 -2.80 -0.47
C VAL A 93 16.73 -4.11 0.30
N GLY A 94 15.59 -4.80 0.15
CA GLY A 94 15.29 -6.06 0.84
C GLY A 94 16.41 -7.10 0.78
N PRO A 95 16.97 -7.44 -0.40
CA PRO A 95 18.07 -8.39 -0.52
C PRO A 95 19.32 -8.02 0.29
N TRP A 96 19.65 -6.72 0.39
CA TRP A 96 20.80 -6.22 1.13
C TRP A 96 20.63 -6.31 2.65
N LEU A 97 19.39 -6.20 3.13
CA LEU A 97 19.07 -6.28 4.56
C LEU A 97 18.80 -7.71 5.04
N ARG A 98 18.64 -8.67 4.12
CA ARG A 98 18.42 -10.09 4.44
C ARG A 98 19.43 -10.71 5.41
N PRO A 99 20.76 -10.49 5.29
CA PRO A 99 21.72 -11.09 6.23
C PRO A 99 21.71 -10.46 7.62
N VAL A 100 21.09 -9.28 7.79
CA VAL A 100 21.09 -8.52 9.04
C VAL A 100 19.80 -8.76 9.84
N LEU A 101 18.68 -9.01 9.15
CA LEU A 101 17.38 -9.20 9.78
C LEU A 101 17.09 -10.67 10.08
N ALA A 102 16.35 -10.92 11.15
CA ALA A 102 15.73 -12.22 11.38
C ALA A 102 14.82 -12.58 10.18
N GLU A 103 14.87 -13.84 9.73
CA GLU A 103 14.16 -14.31 8.53
C GLU A 103 12.64 -13.99 8.59
N LEU A 104 11.99 -14.20 9.74
CA LEU A 104 10.58 -13.87 9.94
C LEU A 104 10.29 -12.37 9.73
N LEU A 105 11.14 -11.51 10.27
CA LEU A 105 11.00 -10.06 10.13
C LEU A 105 11.23 -9.62 8.69
N TRP A 106 12.25 -10.19 8.04
CA TRP A 106 12.54 -9.92 6.63
C TRP A 106 11.34 -10.29 5.74
N ARG A 107 10.73 -11.45 5.98
CA ARG A 107 9.55 -11.90 5.23
C ARG A 107 8.37 -10.94 5.36
N VAL A 108 8.03 -10.57 6.59
CA VAL A 108 6.92 -9.65 6.86
C VAL A 108 7.14 -8.27 6.24
N LEU A 109 8.38 -7.79 6.17
CA LEU A 109 8.67 -6.43 5.70
C LEU A 109 8.91 -6.34 4.18
N PHE A 110 9.54 -7.37 3.59
CA PHE A 110 10.12 -7.28 2.25
C PHE A 110 9.68 -8.37 1.28
N GLU A 111 9.16 -9.52 1.74
CA GLU A 111 8.84 -10.64 0.84
C GLU A 111 7.75 -10.25 -0.15
N GLY A 112 6.67 -9.61 0.32
CA GLY A 112 5.59 -9.15 -0.55
C GLY A 112 6.09 -8.17 -1.63
N ALA A 113 6.92 -7.19 -1.25
CA ALA A 113 7.49 -6.22 -2.19
C ALA A 113 8.46 -6.90 -3.18
N SER A 114 9.29 -7.84 -2.71
CA SER A 114 10.25 -8.56 -3.54
C SER A 114 9.55 -9.45 -4.57
N VAL A 115 8.51 -10.17 -4.16
CA VAL A 115 7.70 -11.02 -5.05
C VAL A 115 7.01 -10.18 -6.11
N VAL A 116 6.39 -9.07 -5.73
CA VAL A 116 5.69 -8.20 -6.69
C VAL A 116 6.67 -7.54 -7.66
N LEU A 117 7.84 -7.09 -7.19
CA LEU A 117 8.88 -6.53 -8.05
C LEU A 117 9.40 -7.55 -9.06
N ALA A 118 9.55 -8.82 -8.67
CA ALA A 118 10.03 -9.90 -9.53
C ALA A 118 8.98 -10.40 -10.54
N THR A 119 7.69 -10.28 -10.24
CA THR A 119 6.61 -10.82 -11.08
C THR A 119 6.09 -9.77 -12.06
N ASN A 120 5.51 -8.69 -11.53
CA ASN A 120 4.95 -7.60 -12.33
C ASN A 120 4.82 -6.33 -11.49
N PRO A 121 5.81 -5.42 -11.54
CA PRO A 121 5.79 -4.22 -10.72
C PRO A 121 4.67 -3.23 -11.09
N TRP A 122 4.12 -3.33 -12.30
CA TRP A 122 3.10 -2.41 -12.80
C TRP A 122 1.76 -2.55 -12.07
N VAL A 123 1.51 -3.71 -11.46
CA VAL A 123 0.29 -4.02 -10.69
C VAL A 123 0.13 -3.11 -9.45
N VAL A 124 1.24 -2.55 -8.96
CA VAL A 124 1.25 -1.70 -7.76
C VAL A 124 0.76 -0.27 -8.03
N LEU A 125 0.80 0.18 -9.28
CA LEU A 125 0.32 1.51 -9.67
C LEU A 125 -1.20 1.66 -9.51
N PRO A 126 -2.05 0.80 -10.12
CA PRO A 126 -3.50 0.90 -9.94
C PRO A 126 -3.91 0.64 -8.48
N ALA A 127 -3.24 -0.28 -7.79
CA ALA A 127 -3.47 -0.54 -6.36
C ALA A 127 -3.17 0.71 -5.52
N GLY A 128 -2.03 1.38 -5.75
CA GLY A 128 -1.65 2.62 -5.07
C GLY A 128 -2.60 3.77 -5.35
N ALA A 129 -3.04 3.94 -6.60
CA ALA A 129 -4.01 4.96 -6.98
C ALA A 129 -5.37 4.74 -6.31
N ALA A 130 -5.88 3.50 -6.32
CA ALA A 130 -7.15 3.14 -5.69
C ALA A 130 -7.08 3.37 -4.17
N THR A 131 -6.00 2.93 -3.54
CA THR A 131 -5.77 3.13 -2.09
C THR A 131 -5.75 4.61 -1.74
N ALA A 132 -5.01 5.42 -2.49
CA ALA A 132 -4.95 6.86 -2.26
C ALA A 132 -6.30 7.56 -2.47
N GLY A 133 -7.10 7.10 -3.44
CA GLY A 133 -8.46 7.60 -3.66
C GLY A 133 -9.37 7.37 -2.45
N VAL A 134 -9.32 6.17 -1.85
CA VAL A 134 -10.10 5.90 -0.63
C VAL A 134 -9.55 6.69 0.56
N LEU A 135 -8.23 6.79 0.70
CA LEU A 135 -7.59 7.58 1.75
C LEU A 135 -7.92 9.07 1.66
N PHE A 136 -8.11 9.60 0.45
CA PHE A 136 -8.62 10.96 0.26
C PHE A 136 -10.02 11.14 0.84
N LEU A 137 -10.94 10.19 0.62
CA LEU A 137 -12.29 10.24 1.18
C LEU A 137 -12.25 10.18 2.71
N VAL A 138 -11.45 9.28 3.28
CA VAL A 138 -11.25 9.18 4.73
C VAL A 138 -10.64 10.48 5.28
N HIS A 139 -9.65 11.03 4.58
CA HIS A 139 -9.01 12.28 4.97
C HIS A 139 -9.99 13.46 4.99
N ARG A 140 -10.90 13.55 4.01
CA ARG A 140 -11.95 14.58 3.99
C ARG A 140 -13.04 14.36 5.02
N ALA A 141 -13.38 13.11 5.33
CA ALA A 141 -14.41 12.77 6.31
C ALA A 141 -13.99 13.13 7.75
N PHE A 142 -12.68 13.15 8.03
CA PHE A 142 -12.13 13.52 9.33
C PHE A 142 -11.26 14.78 9.23
N PRO A 143 -11.87 15.98 9.08
CA PRO A 143 -11.12 17.23 9.12
C PRO A 143 -10.37 17.31 10.45
N ALA A 144 -9.14 17.84 10.40
CA ALA A 144 -8.38 18.09 11.61
C ALA A 144 -9.16 19.07 12.47
N ALA A 145 -9.59 18.65 13.67
CA ALA A 145 -10.16 19.56 14.66
C ALA A 145 -9.13 20.66 14.95
N GLY A 146 -9.38 21.87 14.46
CA GLY A 146 -8.45 23.00 14.54
C GLY A 146 -8.26 23.77 13.22
N GLN A 147 -9.34 24.02 12.48
CA GLN A 147 -9.49 25.26 11.73
C GLN A 147 -10.64 26.04 12.36
#